data_AF-A0A2K8L658-F1
#
_entry.id   AF-A0A2K8L658-F1
#
_cell.length_a   1.000
_cell.length_b   1.000
_cell.length_c   1.000
_cell.angle_alpha   90.00
_cell.angle_beta   90.00
_cell.angle_gamma   90.00
#
_symmetry.space_group_name_H-M   'P 1'
#
loop_
_entity.id
_entity.type
_entity.pdbx_description
1 polymer ?
#
loop_
_entity_poly.entity_id
_entity_poly.type
_entity_poly.pdbx_seq_one_letter_code
_entity_poly.pdbx_strand_id
1 'polypeptide(L)'
;MDFKRLTGVALALLIMPFSATADDSLDGKALYQANCAACHGSDGIPTEFGKSLKPFPARNHQAVVGLVERDELRRIINYGINGTEMTPKKYDLDGLQIEAVIDYMETFSYKPNLVNGKARFEAVCASCHGMDGRAKTGMGAKNLVYSTLSLQEMAHTMRYGRPGTKMTSKRHQLTNADISDVANYAYSLRYKADLANGQKLYAKNCASCHATPSAIKLTGNAASKRTLADLSDRLIDLRIRHGRHVDRAGKHIAHLSADDTQDIIAHMRKSTK
;
A
#
# COMPACT_ATOMS: atom_id res chain seq x y z
N MET A 1 -48.67 20.90 78.38
CA MET A 1 -47.29 21.05 78.89
C MET A 1 -46.80 19.63 79.12
N ASP A 2 -45.84 19.03 78.40
CA ASP A 2 -44.80 19.52 77.50
C ASP A 2 -44.44 18.43 76.47
N PHE A 3 -44.25 18.82 75.20
CA PHE A 3 -43.73 17.95 74.15
C PHE A 3 -42.20 18.03 74.13
N LYS A 4 -41.51 16.95 74.51
CA LYS A 4 -40.05 16.81 74.31
C LYS A 4 -39.75 16.59 72.82
N ARG A 5 -38.97 17.50 72.24
CA ARG A 5 -38.44 17.43 70.87
C ARG A 5 -37.30 16.41 70.80
N LEU A 6 -37.46 15.35 70.01
CA LEU A 6 -36.33 14.56 69.49
C LEU A 6 -35.81 15.24 68.22
N THR A 7 -34.57 15.71 68.26
CA THR A 7 -33.81 16.20 67.11
C THR A 7 -33.27 15.00 66.32
N GLY A 8 -33.89 14.68 65.19
CA GLY A 8 -33.33 13.77 64.19
C GLY A 8 -32.32 14.51 63.31
N VAL A 9 -31.06 14.06 63.32
CA VAL A 9 -30.04 14.49 62.36
C VAL A 9 -30.28 13.74 61.06
N ALA A 10 -30.81 14.42 60.05
CA ALA A 10 -30.90 13.89 58.70
C ALA A 10 -29.52 13.99 58.03
N LEU A 11 -28.86 12.84 57.87
CA LEU A 11 -27.63 12.72 57.07
C LEU A 11 -28.05 12.73 55.59
N ALA A 12 -27.93 13.89 54.95
CA ALA A 12 -28.16 14.02 53.51
C ALA A 12 -27.01 13.34 52.76
N LEU A 13 -27.26 12.14 52.21
CA LEU A 13 -26.40 11.56 51.17
C LEU A 13 -26.51 12.45 49.93
N LEU A 14 -25.48 13.27 49.69
CA LEU A 14 -25.26 13.95 48.42
C LEU A 14 -24.87 12.90 47.37
N ILE A 15 -25.88 12.41 46.64
CA ILE A 15 -25.67 11.67 45.39
C ILE A 15 -25.20 12.71 44.38
N MET A 16 -23.89 12.84 44.19
CA MET A 16 -23.35 13.59 43.05
C MET A 16 -23.69 12.82 41.78
N PRO A 17 -24.40 13.43 40.80
CA PRO A 17 -24.56 12.81 39.51
C PRO A 17 -23.18 12.78 38.84
N PHE A 18 -22.65 11.58 38.63
CA PHE A 18 -21.49 11.38 37.77
C PHE A 18 -21.97 11.61 36.34
N SER A 19 -22.02 12.87 35.90
CA SER A 19 -22.24 13.21 34.51
C SER A 19 -20.97 12.83 33.75
N ALA A 20 -20.94 11.60 33.22
CA ALA A 20 -20.04 11.26 32.13
C ALA A 20 -20.49 12.08 30.92
N THR A 21 -19.93 13.27 30.75
CA THR A 21 -20.06 14.01 29.50
C THR A 21 -19.38 13.16 28.43
N ALA A 22 -20.14 12.74 27.41
CA ALA A 22 -19.53 12.26 26.18
C ALA A 22 -18.59 13.39 25.71
N ASP A 23 -17.30 13.08 25.60
CA ASP A 23 -16.31 14.05 25.16
C ASP A 23 -16.43 14.18 23.64
N ASP A 24 -17.15 15.22 23.18
CA ASP A 24 -17.31 15.57 21.77
C ASP A 24 -16.01 16.15 21.16
N SER A 25 -14.88 16.09 21.87
CA SER A 25 -13.59 16.54 21.37
C SER A 25 -13.17 15.79 20.11
N LEU A 26 -12.80 16.57 19.09
CA LEU A 26 -12.17 16.09 17.85
C LEU A 26 -10.64 16.27 17.90
N ASP A 27 -10.05 16.40 19.09
CA ASP A 27 -8.60 16.41 19.25
C ASP A 27 -8.03 15.00 19.01
N GLY A 28 -7.66 14.72 17.77
CA GLY A 28 -7.09 13.44 17.35
C GLY A 28 -5.88 12.99 18.17
N LYS A 29 -5.06 13.93 18.67
CA LYS A 29 -3.91 13.61 19.52
C LYS A 29 -4.36 13.14 20.90
N ALA A 30 -5.29 13.87 21.53
CA ALA A 30 -5.83 13.49 22.83
C ALA A 30 -6.56 12.13 22.75
N LEU A 31 -7.37 11.94 21.70
CA LEU A 31 -8.07 10.68 21.44
C LEU A 31 -7.09 9.52 21.24
N TYR A 32 -6.02 9.73 20.46
CA TYR A 32 -4.98 8.71 20.26
C TYR A 32 -4.22 8.38 21.55
N GLN A 33 -3.90 9.39 22.37
CA GLN A 33 -3.26 9.19 23.67
C GLN A 33 -4.14 8.36 24.61
N ALA A 34 -5.44 8.64 24.66
CA ALA A 34 -6.38 7.92 25.52
C ALA A 34 -6.65 6.49 25.03
N ASN A 35 -6.71 6.27 23.72
CA ASN A 35 -7.25 5.02 23.14
C ASN A 35 -6.22 4.10 22.48
N CYS A 36 -5.03 4.60 22.14
CA CYS A 36 -4.07 3.88 21.30
C CYS A 36 -2.67 3.80 21.91
N ALA A 37 -2.22 4.87 22.57
CA ALA A 37 -0.83 5.04 22.98
C ALA A 37 -0.35 4.02 24.03
N ALA A 38 -1.24 3.43 24.83
CA ALA A 38 -0.88 2.39 25.79
C ALA A 38 -0.17 1.20 25.12
N CYS A 39 -0.59 0.82 23.91
CA CYS A 39 0.01 -0.24 23.12
C CYS A 39 0.96 0.31 22.03
N HIS A 40 0.52 1.34 21.30
CA HIS A 40 1.20 1.84 20.11
C HIS A 40 2.24 2.93 20.38
N GLY A 41 2.36 3.40 21.62
CA GLY A 41 3.22 4.53 22.04
C GLY A 41 2.63 5.87 21.64
N SER A 42 2.94 6.93 22.39
CA SER A 42 2.47 8.29 22.11
C SER A 42 3.09 8.90 20.84
N ASP A 43 4.26 8.38 20.45
CA ASP A 43 5.03 8.72 19.26
C ASP A 43 4.79 7.74 18.08
N GLY A 44 3.87 6.79 18.25
CA GLY A 44 3.59 5.74 17.26
C GLY A 44 4.61 4.60 17.24
N ILE A 45 5.55 4.53 18.18
CA ILE A 45 6.45 3.41 18.39
C ILE A 45 5.90 2.52 19.52
N PRO A 46 5.69 1.20 19.31
CA PRO A 46 5.06 0.36 20.31
C PRO A 46 5.78 0.40 21.65
N THR A 47 5.01 0.48 22.73
CA THR A 47 5.53 0.40 24.11
C THR A 47 6.07 -1.00 24.39
N GLU A 48 6.81 -1.19 25.48
CA GLU A 48 7.22 -2.55 25.89
C GLU A 48 6.01 -3.46 26.14
N PHE A 49 4.92 -2.90 26.69
CA PHE A 49 3.64 -3.60 26.78
C PHE A 49 3.13 -4.02 25.40
N GLY A 50 3.05 -3.09 24.45
CA GLY A 50 2.64 -3.37 23.07
C GLY A 50 3.49 -4.43 22.36
N LYS A 51 4.81 -4.43 22.59
CA LYS A 51 5.74 -5.45 22.06
C LYS A 51 5.55 -6.82 22.69
N SER A 52 5.10 -6.87 23.95
CA SER A 52 4.90 -8.12 24.69
C SER A 52 3.62 -8.87 24.34
N LEU A 53 2.65 -8.20 23.69
CA LEU A 53 1.35 -8.75 23.33
C LEU A 53 1.47 -10.03 22.49
N LYS A 54 0.52 -10.95 22.71
CA LYS A 54 0.42 -12.24 22.03
C LYS A 54 -0.94 -12.33 21.32
N PRO A 55 -1.06 -13.07 20.20
CA PRO A 55 0.02 -13.80 19.51
C PRO A 55 0.99 -12.88 18.76
N PHE A 56 0.63 -11.62 18.54
CA PHE A 56 1.45 -10.66 17.79
C PHE A 56 1.59 -9.32 18.53
N PRO A 57 2.75 -8.66 18.41
CA PRO A 57 2.96 -7.34 19.00
C PRO A 57 2.11 -6.26 18.31
N ALA A 58 1.90 -5.15 19.01
CA ALA A 58 1.30 -3.94 18.47
C ALA A 58 2.10 -3.42 17.26
N ARG A 59 1.39 -2.85 16.28
CA ARG A 59 2.02 -2.30 15.07
C ARG A 59 2.72 -0.98 15.37
N ASN A 60 3.87 -0.78 14.74
CA ASN A 60 4.56 0.51 14.73
C ASN A 60 3.87 1.42 13.71
N HIS A 61 3.22 2.49 14.19
CA HIS A 61 2.44 3.39 13.36
C HIS A 61 3.33 4.25 12.45
N GLN A 62 4.50 4.68 12.90
CA GLN A 62 5.45 5.40 12.05
C GLN A 62 5.75 4.60 10.77
N ALA A 63 6.02 3.29 10.89
CA ALA A 63 6.36 2.44 9.77
C ALA A 63 5.16 1.94 8.94
N VAL A 64 3.92 2.10 9.42
CA VAL A 64 2.72 1.50 8.79
C VAL A 64 1.82 2.53 8.14
N VAL A 65 1.60 3.69 8.76
CA VAL A 65 0.54 4.63 8.36
C VAL A 65 0.72 5.10 6.92
N GLY A 66 1.92 5.48 6.50
CA GLY A 66 2.21 5.87 5.10
C GLY A 66 2.12 4.74 4.06
N LEU A 67 1.82 3.50 4.49
CA LEU A 67 1.77 2.30 3.65
C LEU A 67 0.44 1.56 3.74
N VAL A 68 -0.56 2.13 4.41
CA VAL A 68 -1.90 1.57 4.54
C VAL A 68 -2.86 2.64 4.07
N GLU A 69 -3.79 2.26 3.21
CA GLU A 69 -4.82 3.18 2.73
C GLU A 69 -5.68 3.69 3.89
N ARG A 70 -6.11 4.95 3.80
CA ARG A 70 -6.94 5.59 4.83
C ARG A 70 -8.19 4.78 5.17
N ASP A 71 -8.85 4.24 4.15
CA ASP A 71 -10.02 3.38 4.32
C ASP A 71 -9.69 2.06 5.02
N GLU A 72 -8.48 1.51 4.79
CA GLU A 72 -8.00 0.33 5.51
C GLU A 72 -7.71 0.67 6.98
N LEU A 73 -7.12 1.83 7.28
CA LEU A 73 -6.93 2.32 8.67
C LEU A 73 -8.28 2.46 9.39
N ARG A 74 -9.24 3.15 8.77
CA ARG A 74 -10.60 3.31 9.30
C ARG A 74 -11.24 1.96 9.60
N ARG A 75 -11.16 1.01 8.67
CA ARG A 75 -11.71 -0.34 8.86
C ARG A 75 -11.03 -1.07 10.02
N ILE A 76 -9.71 -0.99 10.12
CA ILE A 76 -8.93 -1.61 11.21
C ILE A 76 -9.32 -1.02 12.57
N ILE A 77 -9.45 0.31 12.67
CA ILE A 77 -9.81 0.97 13.93
C ILE A 77 -11.26 0.63 14.30
N ASN A 78 -12.18 0.68 13.35
CA ASN A 78 -13.59 0.37 13.60
C ASN A 78 -13.83 -1.07 14.07
N TYR A 79 -13.18 -2.04 13.43
CA TYR A 79 -13.52 -3.46 13.60
C TYR A 79 -12.42 -4.29 14.28
N GLY A 80 -11.29 -3.67 14.61
CA GLY A 80 -10.15 -4.38 15.15
C GLY A 80 -9.52 -5.37 14.15
N ILE A 81 -8.65 -6.24 14.67
CA ILE A 81 -8.04 -7.33 13.92
C ILE A 81 -8.29 -8.63 14.68
N ASN A 82 -9.11 -9.51 14.10
CA ASN A 82 -9.42 -10.80 14.70
C ASN A 82 -8.15 -11.62 15.00
N GLY A 83 -8.10 -12.24 16.19
CA GLY A 83 -6.94 -12.99 16.67
C GLY A 83 -5.79 -12.12 17.18
N THR A 84 -6.05 -10.86 17.53
CA THR A 84 -5.08 -9.94 18.14
C THR A 84 -5.74 -9.12 19.24
N GLU A 85 -4.92 -8.44 20.04
CA GLU A 85 -5.35 -7.48 21.07
C GLU A 85 -5.87 -6.15 20.50
N MET A 86 -5.84 -5.95 19.17
CA MET A 86 -6.42 -4.78 18.53
C MET A 86 -7.95 -4.94 18.45
N THR A 87 -8.65 -4.56 19.52
CA THR A 87 -10.12 -4.63 19.62
C THR A 87 -10.83 -3.53 18.82
N PRO A 88 -12.11 -3.71 18.47
CA PRO A 88 -12.90 -2.69 17.77
C PRO A 88 -13.05 -1.41 18.59
N LYS A 89 -12.70 -0.25 18.01
CA LYS A 89 -12.86 1.07 18.65
C LYS A 89 -14.16 1.80 18.34
N LYS A 90 -14.98 1.27 17.43
CA LYS A 90 -16.30 1.85 17.09
C LYS A 90 -17.31 1.90 18.25
N TYR A 91 -17.02 1.21 19.37
CA TYR A 91 -17.84 1.23 20.58
C TYR A 91 -17.35 2.26 21.61
N ASP A 92 -16.12 2.75 21.45
CA ASP A 92 -15.49 3.74 22.32
C ASP A 92 -15.44 5.12 21.65
N LEU A 93 -15.38 5.16 20.32
CA LEU A 93 -15.23 6.35 19.50
C LEU A 93 -16.28 6.39 18.39
N ASP A 94 -16.83 7.56 18.11
CA ASP A 94 -17.68 7.79 16.95
C ASP A 94 -16.87 7.93 15.64
N GLY A 95 -17.58 8.07 14.52
CA GLY A 95 -16.96 8.17 13.20
C GLY A 95 -16.04 9.39 13.02
N LEU A 96 -16.41 10.55 13.58
CA LEU A 96 -15.61 11.78 13.46
C LEU A 96 -14.36 11.70 14.35
N GLN A 97 -14.48 11.13 15.55
CA GLN A 97 -13.36 10.87 16.43
C GLN A 97 -12.36 9.89 15.80
N ILE A 98 -12.84 8.85 15.11
CA ILE A 98 -11.98 7.93 14.36
C ILE A 98 -11.24 8.67 13.23
N GLU A 99 -11.91 9.56 12.49
CA GLU A 99 -11.22 10.38 11.48
C GLU A 99 -10.14 11.27 12.09
N ALA A 100 -10.44 11.92 13.22
CA ALA A 100 -9.47 12.77 13.92
C ALA A 100 -8.24 11.96 14.37
N VAL A 101 -8.44 10.73 14.88
CA VAL A 101 -7.34 9.83 15.23
C VAL A 101 -6.50 9.46 14.00
N ILE A 102 -7.13 9.19 12.85
CA ILE A 102 -6.42 8.88 11.61
C ILE A 102 -5.62 10.10 11.12
N ASP A 103 -6.18 11.31 11.18
CA ASP A 103 -5.48 12.54 10.83
C ASP A 103 -4.23 12.73 11.71
N TYR A 104 -4.34 12.48 13.02
CA TYR A 104 -3.18 12.51 13.89
C TYR A 104 -2.16 11.40 13.55
N MET A 105 -2.62 10.18 13.26
CA MET A 105 -1.74 9.08 12.87
C MET A 105 -0.96 9.39 11.57
N GLU A 106 -1.56 10.08 10.61
CA GLU A 106 -0.93 10.49 9.35
C GLU A 106 0.18 11.54 9.55
N THR A 107 0.28 12.16 10.73
CA THR A 107 1.43 13.01 11.09
C THR A 107 2.69 12.20 11.42
N PHE A 108 2.56 10.91 11.73
CA PHE A 108 3.72 10.05 11.97
C PHE A 108 4.47 9.80 10.67
N SER A 109 5.79 9.84 10.76
CA SER A 109 6.66 9.58 9.61
C SER A 109 7.71 8.54 9.95
N TYR A 110 8.12 7.80 8.93
CA TYR A 110 9.20 6.84 9.00
C TYR A 110 10.10 7.02 7.80
N LYS A 111 11.41 7.09 8.04
CA LYS A 111 12.42 7.16 7.00
C LYS A 111 12.86 5.74 6.64
N PRO A 112 12.54 5.24 5.43
CA PRO A 112 12.90 3.89 5.04
C PRO A 112 14.41 3.70 4.94
N ASN A 113 14.89 2.54 5.40
CA ASN A 113 16.27 2.12 5.26
C ASN A 113 16.42 1.20 4.04
N LEU A 114 16.83 1.76 2.90
CA LEU A 114 16.98 1.00 1.65
C LEU A 114 18.08 -0.07 1.72
N VAL A 115 19.09 0.09 2.60
CA VAL A 115 20.13 -0.93 2.81
C VAL A 115 19.53 -2.15 3.49
N ASN A 116 18.74 -1.95 4.54
CA ASN A 116 17.98 -3.03 5.17
C ASN A 116 16.95 -3.62 4.20
N GLY A 117 16.24 -2.77 3.46
CA GLY A 117 15.25 -3.19 2.46
C GLY A 117 15.84 -4.11 1.40
N LYS A 118 17.02 -3.77 0.88
CA LYS A 118 17.78 -4.62 -0.05
C LYS A 118 18.16 -5.95 0.60
N ALA A 119 18.78 -5.92 1.79
CA ALA A 119 19.20 -7.13 2.48
C ALA A 119 18.02 -8.10 2.76
N ARG A 120 16.87 -7.56 3.20
CA ARG A 120 15.64 -8.33 3.43
C ARG A 120 15.05 -8.86 2.13
N PHE A 121 15.04 -8.05 1.07
CA PHE A 121 14.58 -8.49 -0.25
C PHE A 121 15.42 -9.65 -0.79
N GLU A 122 16.74 -9.55 -0.68
CA GLU A 122 17.67 -10.62 -1.10
C GLU A 122 17.45 -11.90 -0.29
N ALA A 123 17.25 -11.78 1.02
CA ALA A 123 17.04 -12.94 1.90
C ALA A 123 15.67 -13.62 1.71
N VAL A 124 14.61 -12.86 1.41
CA VAL A 124 13.22 -13.37 1.49
C VAL A 124 12.51 -13.39 0.13
N CYS A 125 12.83 -12.48 -0.77
CA CYS A 125 12.06 -12.23 -1.99
C CYS A 125 12.78 -12.66 -3.27
N ALA A 126 14.12 -12.56 -3.31
CA ALA A 126 14.90 -12.73 -4.52
C ALA A 126 14.89 -14.16 -5.09
N SER A 127 14.65 -15.18 -4.27
CA SER A 127 14.49 -16.57 -4.75
C SER A 127 13.36 -16.71 -5.78
N CYS A 128 12.30 -15.92 -5.65
CA CYS A 128 11.19 -15.86 -6.60
C CYS A 128 11.32 -14.67 -7.56
N HIS A 129 11.62 -13.47 -7.05
CA HIS A 129 11.61 -12.22 -7.81
C HIS A 129 12.93 -11.87 -8.51
N GLY A 130 14.00 -12.66 -8.32
CA GLY A 130 15.34 -12.36 -8.82
C GLY A 130 16.03 -11.25 -8.01
N MET A 131 17.36 -11.21 -8.04
CA MET A 131 18.15 -10.20 -7.31
C MET A 131 17.88 -8.77 -7.81
N ASP A 132 17.58 -8.65 -9.10
CA ASP A 132 17.26 -7.38 -9.78
C ASP A 132 15.74 -7.10 -9.84
N GLY A 133 14.91 -7.94 -9.22
CA GLY A 133 13.45 -7.82 -9.27
C GLY A 133 12.80 -8.19 -10.60
N ARG A 134 13.55 -8.68 -11.61
CA ARG A 134 13.00 -9.00 -12.95
C ARG A 134 12.36 -10.37 -13.06
N ALA A 135 12.41 -11.18 -12.00
CA ALA A 135 11.75 -12.48 -11.87
C ALA A 135 12.11 -13.52 -12.95
N LYS A 136 13.38 -13.52 -13.41
CA LYS A 136 13.92 -14.51 -14.37
C LYS A 136 14.31 -15.84 -13.71
N THR A 137 13.53 -16.29 -12.73
CA THR A 137 13.83 -17.45 -11.87
C THR A 137 13.10 -18.72 -12.27
N GLY A 138 12.12 -18.64 -13.18
CA GLY A 138 11.24 -19.77 -13.52
C GLY A 138 10.12 -20.03 -12.51
N MET A 139 10.06 -19.29 -11.40
CA MET A 139 9.08 -19.49 -10.31
C MET A 139 7.70 -18.87 -10.58
N GLY A 140 7.49 -18.28 -11.76
CA GLY A 140 6.22 -17.64 -12.15
C GLY A 140 5.94 -16.30 -11.44
N ALA A 141 6.93 -15.72 -10.75
CA ALA A 141 6.80 -14.41 -10.14
C ALA A 141 6.68 -13.29 -11.20
N LYS A 142 6.04 -12.18 -10.83
CA LYS A 142 5.97 -10.99 -11.71
C LYS A 142 7.28 -10.20 -11.63
N ASN A 143 7.67 -9.63 -12.77
CA ASN A 143 8.72 -8.64 -12.86
C ASN A 143 8.28 -7.37 -12.09
N LEU A 144 9.00 -7.06 -11.01
CA LEU A 144 8.73 -5.93 -10.12
C LEU A 144 9.20 -4.60 -10.70
N VAL A 145 10.23 -4.62 -11.55
CA VAL A 145 10.80 -3.45 -12.23
C VAL A 145 9.75 -2.74 -13.10
N TYR A 146 8.80 -3.48 -13.66
CA TYR A 146 7.68 -2.94 -14.45
C TYR A 146 6.33 -3.00 -13.71
N SER A 147 6.34 -3.20 -12.40
CA SER A 147 5.12 -3.21 -11.61
C SER A 147 4.47 -1.82 -11.63
N THR A 148 3.15 -1.77 -11.79
CA THR A 148 2.35 -0.54 -11.69
C THR A 148 1.77 -0.30 -10.30
N LEU A 149 2.00 -1.20 -9.34
CA LEU A 149 1.41 -1.11 -7.99
C LEU A 149 1.85 0.14 -7.23
N SER A 150 0.96 0.86 -6.55
CA SER A 150 1.37 1.89 -5.60
C SER A 150 2.27 1.31 -4.51
N LEU A 151 3.00 2.18 -3.80
CA LEU A 151 3.81 1.75 -2.67
C LEU A 151 2.94 1.06 -1.59
N GLN A 152 1.73 1.57 -1.34
CA GLN A 152 0.74 0.96 -0.44
C GLN A 152 0.27 -0.41 -0.95
N GLU A 153 -0.01 -0.55 -2.25
CA GLU A 153 -0.42 -1.83 -2.85
C GLU A 153 0.72 -2.89 -2.79
N MET A 154 1.98 -2.47 -2.97
CA MET A 154 3.14 -3.34 -2.76
C MET A 154 3.24 -3.79 -1.30
N ALA A 155 3.12 -2.85 -0.35
CA ALA A 155 3.14 -3.15 1.08
C ALA A 155 1.98 -4.07 1.49
N HIS A 156 0.77 -3.82 0.99
CA HIS A 156 -0.41 -4.66 1.18
C HIS A 156 -0.19 -6.07 0.63
N THR A 157 0.34 -6.19 -0.59
CA THR A 157 0.67 -7.49 -1.21
C THR A 157 1.68 -8.27 -0.36
N MET A 158 2.69 -7.62 0.21
CA MET A 158 3.65 -8.28 1.10
C MET A 158 3.02 -8.69 2.43
N ARG A 159 2.20 -7.82 3.04
CA ARG A 159 1.52 -8.11 4.31
C ARG A 159 0.58 -9.30 4.16
N TYR A 160 -0.28 -9.33 3.15
CA TYR A 160 -1.36 -10.30 3.08
C TYR A 160 -1.12 -11.43 2.07
N GLY A 161 -0.08 -11.33 1.24
CA GLY A 161 0.19 -12.28 0.17
C GLY A 161 -0.82 -12.14 -0.97
N ARG A 162 -0.81 -13.12 -1.89
CA ARG A 162 -1.79 -13.25 -2.97
C ARG A 162 -2.43 -14.63 -2.91
N PRO A 163 -3.73 -14.73 -2.56
CA PRO A 163 -4.45 -16.00 -2.52
C PRO A 163 -4.29 -16.80 -3.82
N GLY A 164 -4.12 -18.12 -3.70
CA GLY A 164 -3.94 -19.02 -4.85
C GLY A 164 -2.56 -18.93 -5.53
N THR A 165 -1.59 -18.24 -4.93
CA THR A 165 -0.22 -18.14 -5.48
C THR A 165 0.84 -18.51 -4.45
N LYS A 166 2.10 -18.65 -4.88
CA LYS A 166 3.25 -18.86 -3.99
C LYS A 166 3.64 -17.61 -3.17
N MET A 167 3.06 -16.45 -3.45
CA MET A 167 3.32 -15.21 -2.70
C MET A 167 2.55 -15.23 -1.38
N THR A 168 3.15 -15.80 -0.34
CA THR A 168 2.55 -15.92 1.00
C THR A 168 2.65 -14.63 1.81
N SER A 169 1.74 -14.48 2.77
CA SER A 169 1.71 -13.36 3.72
C SER A 169 3.01 -13.25 4.53
N LYS A 170 3.53 -12.03 4.68
CA LYS A 170 4.71 -11.71 5.51
C LYS A 170 4.40 -10.89 6.76
N ARG A 171 3.12 -10.58 7.04
CA ARG A 171 2.69 -9.71 8.16
C ARG A 171 3.17 -10.15 9.56
N HIS A 172 3.54 -11.42 9.74
CA HIS A 172 4.08 -11.97 10.99
C HIS A 172 5.47 -12.59 10.84
N GLN A 173 6.06 -12.51 9.64
CA GLN A 173 7.41 -12.99 9.34
C GLN A 173 8.42 -11.83 9.27
N LEU A 174 7.93 -10.63 8.96
CA LEU A 174 8.71 -9.40 8.88
C LEU A 174 8.12 -8.36 9.82
N THR A 175 8.98 -7.52 10.39
CA THR A 175 8.53 -6.37 11.19
C THR A 175 7.88 -5.32 10.28
N ASN A 176 7.13 -4.39 10.89
CA ASN A 176 6.54 -3.27 10.13
C ASN A 176 7.61 -2.42 9.42
N ALA A 177 8.74 -2.20 10.10
CA ALA A 177 9.91 -1.51 9.53
C ALA A 177 10.51 -2.30 8.35
N ASP A 178 10.70 -3.62 8.49
CA ASP A 178 11.19 -4.45 7.38
C ASP A 178 10.26 -4.40 6.17
N ILE A 179 8.94 -4.48 6.37
CA ILE A 179 7.98 -4.37 5.25
C ILE A 179 8.08 -3.00 4.58
N SER A 180 8.23 -1.93 5.37
CA SER A 180 8.39 -0.57 4.85
C SER A 180 9.67 -0.42 4.03
N ASP A 181 10.78 -0.92 4.56
CA ASP A 181 12.09 -0.89 3.91
C ASP A 181 12.09 -1.70 2.60
N VAL A 182 11.55 -2.92 2.63
CA VAL A 182 11.44 -3.79 1.44
C VAL A 182 10.50 -3.19 0.40
N ALA A 183 9.37 -2.59 0.81
CA ALA A 183 8.45 -1.94 -0.11
C ALA A 183 9.14 -0.81 -0.87
N ASN A 184 9.84 0.07 -0.13
CA ASN A 184 10.57 1.19 -0.71
C ASN A 184 11.74 0.74 -1.58
N TYR A 185 12.48 -0.30 -1.18
CA TYR A 185 13.51 -0.89 -2.02
C TYR A 185 12.93 -1.46 -3.32
N ALA A 186 11.89 -2.31 -3.25
CA ALA A 186 11.26 -2.87 -4.43
C ALA A 186 10.66 -1.79 -5.34
N TYR A 187 10.11 -0.73 -4.76
CA TYR A 187 9.62 0.44 -5.49
C TYR A 187 10.75 1.18 -6.21
N SER A 188 11.94 1.27 -5.59
CA SER A 188 13.13 1.88 -6.19
C SER A 188 13.71 1.10 -7.37
N LEU A 189 13.43 -0.21 -7.47
CA LEU A 189 13.85 -1.05 -8.60
C LEU A 189 13.13 -0.70 -9.92
N ARG A 190 12.12 0.16 -9.87
CA ARG A 190 11.32 0.51 -11.05
C ARG A 190 12.16 1.12 -12.16
N TYR A 191 11.98 0.59 -13.35
CA TYR A 191 12.62 1.14 -14.54
C TYR A 191 12.02 2.51 -14.86
N LYS A 192 12.89 3.51 -15.00
CA LYS A 192 12.52 4.85 -15.45
C LYS A 192 12.77 4.92 -16.95
N ALA A 193 11.69 4.82 -17.73
CA ALA A 193 11.80 4.79 -19.18
C ALA A 193 12.45 6.05 -19.76
N ASP A 194 13.34 5.87 -20.72
CA ASP A 194 14.00 6.92 -21.48
C ASP A 194 13.16 7.26 -22.72
N LEU A 195 12.46 8.39 -22.66
CA LEU A 195 11.62 8.88 -23.76
C LEU A 195 12.42 9.18 -25.04
N ALA A 196 13.67 9.65 -24.91
CA ALA A 196 14.50 10.00 -26.05
C ALA A 196 15.04 8.74 -26.73
N ASN A 197 15.46 7.75 -25.95
CA ASN A 197 15.80 6.43 -26.48
C ASN A 197 14.57 5.78 -27.15
N GLY A 198 13.41 5.85 -26.50
CA GLY A 198 12.14 5.34 -27.02
C GLY A 198 11.77 5.94 -28.38
N GLN A 199 11.95 7.25 -28.55
CA GLN A 199 11.73 7.92 -29.83
C GLN A 199 12.70 7.44 -30.91
N LYS A 200 14.00 7.30 -30.59
CA LYS A 200 15.00 6.78 -31.53
C LYS A 200 14.70 5.36 -31.97
N LEU A 201 14.37 4.50 -31.00
CA LEU A 201 14.01 3.10 -31.25
C LEU A 201 12.72 2.98 -32.07
N TYR A 202 11.72 3.82 -31.80
CA TYR A 202 10.49 3.87 -32.59
C TYR A 202 10.77 4.30 -34.04
N ALA A 203 11.57 5.36 -34.23
CA ALA A 203 11.94 5.83 -35.57
C ALA A 203 12.67 4.74 -36.37
N LYS A 204 13.56 3.99 -35.71
CA LYS A 204 14.35 2.93 -36.35
C LYS A 204 13.54 1.67 -36.67
N ASN A 205 12.68 1.24 -35.76
CA ASN A 205 12.08 -0.11 -35.81
C ASN A 205 10.56 -0.11 -36.10
N CYS A 206 9.89 1.04 -36.02
CA CYS A 206 8.44 1.13 -36.12
C CYS A 206 7.97 2.09 -37.23
N ALA A 207 8.68 3.20 -37.46
CA ALA A 207 8.21 4.28 -38.32
C ALA A 207 8.05 3.90 -39.80
N SER A 208 8.76 2.86 -40.28
CA SER A 208 8.60 2.33 -41.64
C SER A 208 7.18 1.80 -41.92
N CYS A 209 6.45 1.38 -40.89
CA CYS A 209 5.06 0.93 -41.00
C CYS A 209 4.08 1.81 -40.21
N HIS A 210 4.54 2.47 -39.15
CA HIS A 210 3.73 3.26 -38.23
C HIS A 210 4.26 4.70 -38.16
N ALA A 211 3.81 5.55 -39.09
CA ALA A 211 4.31 6.92 -39.24
C ALA A 211 4.38 7.72 -37.92
N THR A 212 3.33 7.65 -37.10
CA THR A 212 3.33 8.20 -35.73
C THR A 212 2.58 7.26 -34.79
N PRO A 213 2.87 7.30 -33.46
CA PRO A 213 2.10 6.53 -32.48
C PRO A 213 0.60 6.80 -32.56
N SER A 214 0.18 8.07 -32.69
CA SER A 214 -1.23 8.47 -32.78
C SER A 214 -1.94 7.97 -34.04
N ALA A 215 -1.21 7.71 -35.13
CA ALA A 215 -1.76 7.17 -36.37
C ALA A 215 -1.94 5.64 -36.36
N ILE A 216 -1.47 4.94 -35.31
CA ILE A 216 -1.59 3.48 -35.21
C ILE A 216 -3.06 3.10 -35.04
N LYS A 217 -3.62 2.51 -36.10
CA LYS A 217 -4.99 1.99 -36.09
C LYS A 217 -5.02 0.61 -35.43
N LEU A 218 -5.70 0.53 -34.28
CA LEU A 218 -6.06 -0.76 -33.69
C LEU A 218 -7.25 -1.34 -34.47
N THR A 219 -6.97 -2.38 -35.23
CA THR A 219 -8.00 -3.16 -35.92
C THR A 219 -8.51 -4.22 -34.93
N GLY A 220 -9.83 -4.25 -34.71
CA GLY A 220 -10.52 -5.06 -33.70
C GLY A 220 -12.03 -5.13 -33.96
N ASN A 221 -12.77 -5.86 -33.10
CA ASN A 221 -14.22 -6.07 -33.20
C ASN A 221 -14.97 -4.75 -33.47
N ALA A 222 -15.87 -4.75 -34.45
CA ALA A 222 -16.70 -3.61 -34.85
C ALA A 222 -17.49 -3.00 -33.66
N ALA A 223 -17.72 -3.78 -32.60
CA ALA A 223 -18.40 -3.36 -31.38
C ALA A 223 -17.59 -2.41 -30.46
N SER A 224 -16.27 -2.25 -30.62
CA SER A 224 -15.50 -1.28 -29.82
C SER A 224 -14.37 -0.64 -30.63
N LYS A 225 -14.50 0.65 -30.94
CA LYS A 225 -13.37 1.46 -31.41
C LYS A 225 -12.44 1.72 -30.22
N ARG A 226 -11.24 1.14 -30.26
CA ARG A 226 -10.18 1.38 -29.26
C ARG A 226 -9.01 2.11 -29.90
N THR A 227 -8.38 2.97 -29.12
CA THR A 227 -7.13 3.66 -29.43
C THR A 227 -5.98 3.07 -28.61
N LEU A 228 -4.74 3.47 -28.91
CA LEU A 228 -3.60 3.09 -28.08
C LEU A 228 -3.71 3.60 -26.63
N ALA A 229 -4.38 4.74 -26.43
CA ALA A 229 -4.62 5.27 -25.08
C ALA A 229 -5.43 4.28 -24.22
N ASP A 230 -6.34 3.52 -24.83
CA ASP A 230 -7.24 2.57 -24.15
C ASP A 230 -6.61 1.22 -23.83
N LEU A 231 -5.39 0.95 -24.30
CA LEU A 231 -4.67 -0.28 -24.00
C LEU A 231 -3.92 -0.13 -22.67
N SER A 232 -3.65 -1.24 -21.98
CA SER A 232 -2.65 -1.25 -20.90
C SER A 232 -1.24 -1.42 -21.49
N ASP A 233 -0.21 -0.98 -20.77
CA ASP A 233 1.18 -1.13 -21.22
C ASP A 233 1.55 -2.60 -21.48
N ARG A 234 1.00 -3.51 -20.68
CA ARG A 234 1.12 -4.96 -20.91
C ARG A 234 0.54 -5.38 -22.27
N LEU A 235 -0.61 -4.84 -22.68
CA LEU A 235 -1.20 -5.16 -23.98
C LEU A 235 -0.41 -4.55 -25.13
N ILE A 236 0.19 -3.37 -24.93
CA ILE A 236 1.09 -2.76 -25.92
C ILE A 236 2.37 -3.59 -26.05
N ASP A 237 3.01 -3.97 -24.94
CA ASP A 237 4.21 -4.84 -24.92
C ASP A 237 3.95 -6.17 -25.64
N LEU A 238 2.84 -6.85 -25.35
CA LEU A 238 2.46 -8.08 -26.04
C LEU A 238 2.29 -7.87 -27.55
N ARG A 239 1.69 -6.75 -27.97
CA ARG A 239 1.51 -6.42 -29.39
C ARG A 239 2.83 -6.10 -30.08
N ILE A 240 3.75 -5.43 -29.40
CA ILE A 240 5.11 -5.18 -29.91
C ILE A 240 5.85 -6.51 -30.06
N ARG A 241 5.87 -7.35 -29.02
CA ARG A 241 6.61 -8.62 -28.97
C ARG A 241 6.09 -9.70 -29.91
N HIS A 242 4.78 -9.80 -30.08
CA HIS A 242 4.15 -10.92 -30.77
C HIS A 242 3.39 -10.53 -32.03
N GLY A 243 3.19 -9.23 -32.29
CA GLY A 243 2.37 -8.77 -33.41
C GLY A 243 0.89 -9.16 -33.30
N ARG A 244 0.14 -9.01 -34.40
CA ARG A 244 -1.24 -9.55 -34.54
C ARG A 244 -1.25 -11.04 -34.90
N HIS A 245 -0.27 -11.45 -35.69
CA HIS A 245 0.07 -12.84 -35.97
C HIS A 245 1.43 -13.05 -35.35
N VAL A 246 1.61 -14.19 -34.68
CA VAL A 246 2.82 -14.61 -33.94
C VAL A 246 4.15 -14.36 -34.68
N ASP A 247 4.12 -14.14 -36.00
CA ASP A 247 5.30 -14.15 -36.86
C ASP A 247 5.71 -12.80 -37.48
N ARG A 248 4.86 -11.75 -37.49
CA ARG A 248 5.14 -10.54 -38.32
C ARG A 248 5.87 -9.40 -37.62
N ALA A 249 5.41 -8.94 -36.45
CA ALA A 249 6.14 -7.91 -35.72
C ALA A 249 7.30 -8.51 -34.92
N GLY A 250 7.08 -9.68 -34.33
CA GLY A 250 7.99 -10.29 -33.36
C GLY A 250 9.41 -10.53 -33.85
N LYS A 251 9.61 -10.93 -35.11
CA LYS A 251 10.96 -11.21 -35.65
C LYS A 251 11.82 -9.96 -35.82
N HIS A 252 11.24 -8.85 -36.30
CA HIS A 252 12.01 -7.62 -36.53
C HIS A 252 12.50 -6.99 -35.23
N ILE A 253 11.68 -7.08 -34.17
CA ILE A 253 11.96 -6.47 -32.86
C ILE A 253 12.51 -7.48 -31.83
N ALA A 254 12.71 -8.75 -32.19
CA ALA A 254 13.19 -9.80 -31.27
C ALA A 254 14.53 -9.47 -30.60
N HIS A 255 15.33 -8.62 -31.23
CA HIS A 255 16.63 -8.15 -30.73
C HIS A 255 16.51 -7.07 -29.65
N LEU A 256 15.33 -6.45 -29.48
CA LEU A 256 15.10 -5.40 -28.50
C LEU A 256 15.01 -6.00 -27.09
N SER A 257 15.68 -5.36 -26.15
CA SER A 257 15.59 -5.72 -24.75
C SER A 257 14.21 -5.40 -24.17
N ALA A 258 13.97 -5.89 -22.96
CA ALA A 258 12.74 -5.55 -22.25
C ALA A 258 12.66 -4.04 -21.95
N ASP A 259 13.80 -3.42 -21.62
CA ASP A 259 13.90 -1.98 -21.33
C ASP A 259 13.69 -1.13 -22.59
N ASP A 260 14.28 -1.53 -23.73
CA ASP A 260 14.04 -0.88 -25.03
C ASP A 260 12.55 -0.85 -25.37
N THR A 261 11.83 -1.94 -25.06
CA THR A 261 10.39 -2.00 -25.30
C THR A 261 9.61 -1.06 -24.38
N GLN A 262 10.03 -0.91 -23.12
CA GLN A 262 9.42 0.05 -22.20
C GLN A 262 9.68 1.49 -22.63
N ASP A 263 10.88 1.81 -23.13
CA ASP A 263 11.21 3.12 -23.69
C ASP A 263 10.30 3.46 -24.87
N ILE A 264 10.12 2.51 -25.81
CA ILE A 264 9.19 2.66 -26.93
C ILE A 264 7.76 2.91 -26.42
N ILE A 265 7.28 2.12 -25.46
CA ILE A 265 5.92 2.30 -24.89
C ILE A 265 5.78 3.68 -24.24
N ALA A 266 6.78 4.13 -23.47
CA ALA A 266 6.76 5.44 -22.84
C ALA A 266 6.71 6.58 -23.87
N HIS A 267 7.49 6.48 -24.97
CA HIS A 267 7.42 7.41 -26.09
C HIS A 267 6.01 7.40 -26.71
N MET A 268 5.47 6.22 -27.02
CA MET A 268 4.13 6.08 -27.59
C MET A 268 3.07 6.72 -26.69
N ARG A 269 3.12 6.51 -25.37
CA ARG A 269 2.20 7.11 -24.40
C ARG A 269 2.25 8.62 -24.41
N LYS A 270 3.44 9.22 -24.47
CA LYS A 270 3.60 10.67 -24.53
C LYS A 270 3.02 11.25 -25.83
N SER A 271 3.07 10.50 -26.93
CA SER A 271 2.60 10.92 -28.25
C SER A 271 1.14 10.59 -28.56
N THR A 272 0.44 9.86 -27.69
CA THR A 272 -0.99 9.50 -27.84
C THR A 272 -1.90 10.10 -26.77
N LYS A 273 -1.33 10.85 -25.82
CA LYS A 273 -2.09 11.65 -24.86
C LYS A 273 -2.58 12.94 -25.49
#